data_AF-A0A1Y1XVA2-F1
#
_entry.id   AF-A0A1Y1XVA2-F1
#
_cell.length_a   1.000
_cell.length_b   1.000
_cell.length_c   1.000
_cell.angle_alpha   90.00
_cell.angle_beta   90.00
_cell.angle_gamma   90.00
#
_symmetry.space_group_name_H-M   'P 1'
#
loop_
_entity.id
_entity.type
_entity.pdbx_description
1 polymer ?
#
loop_
_entity_poly.entity_id
_entity_poly.type
_entity_poly.pdbx_seq_one_letter_code
_entity_poly.pdbx_strand_id
1 'polypeptide(L)'
;GCNKVYSVLETLISHIGQEHIGSGKASYKCEWQGCPRNQKPFTKRHKMYNHMRTHTGERPFQCPVPDCGKKFSRPDSLATHVKTHSNIRPYICPVPGCGKAYYHSRSLRKHVKGHEMT
;
A
#
# COMPACT_ATOMS: atom_id res chain seq x y z
N GLY A 1 20.49 15.21 10.05
CA GLY A 1 19.16 14.75 9.62
C GLY A 1 19.07 14.82 8.11
N CYS A 2 18.51 13.81 7.43
CA CYS A 2 18.46 13.76 5.96
C CYS A 2 17.07 14.18 5.45
N ASN A 3 17.01 15.26 4.65
CA ASN A 3 15.78 15.84 4.08
C ASN A 3 15.69 15.66 2.55
N LYS A 4 16.31 14.61 2.00
CA LYS A 4 16.35 14.38 0.55
C LYS A 4 15.04 13.75 0.05
N VAL A 5 14.44 14.37 -0.95
CA VAL A 5 13.25 13.89 -1.66
C VAL A 5 13.69 13.25 -2.97
N TYR A 6 13.18 12.06 -3.27
CA TYR A 6 13.52 11.31 -4.48
C TYR A 6 12.27 11.05 -5.30
N SER A 7 12.36 11.34 -6.60
CA SER A 7 11.29 11.16 -7.59
C SER A 7 11.34 9.81 -8.30
N VAL A 8 12.48 9.10 -8.18
CA VAL A 8 12.73 7.81 -8.80
C VAL A 8 13.15 6.83 -7.75
N LEU A 9 12.63 5.62 -7.90
CA LEU A 9 12.74 4.66 -6.86
C LEU A 9 14.12 4.08 -6.68
N GLU A 10 14.79 3.91 -7.79
CA GLU A 10 16.13 3.36 -7.85
C GLU A 10 17.13 4.29 -7.18
N THR A 11 16.95 5.62 -7.29
CA THR A 11 17.74 6.61 -6.56
C THR A 11 17.44 6.62 -5.07
N LEU A 12 16.18 6.42 -4.66
CA LEU A 12 15.84 6.19 -3.26
C LEU A 12 16.45 4.88 -2.72
N ILE A 13 16.36 3.79 -3.48
CA ILE A 13 16.90 2.48 -3.13
C ILE A 13 18.43 2.54 -3.05
N SER A 14 19.09 3.25 -3.97
CA SER A 14 20.54 3.44 -3.97
C SER A 14 20.97 4.28 -2.78
N HIS A 15 20.31 5.41 -2.51
CA HIS A 15 20.56 6.24 -1.33
C HIS A 15 20.39 5.45 -0.03
N ILE A 16 19.30 4.71 0.11
CA ILE A 16 19.08 3.85 1.29
C ILE A 16 20.09 2.71 1.32
N GLY A 17 20.44 2.15 0.15
CA GLY A 17 21.44 1.11 -0.07
C GLY A 17 22.83 1.49 0.44
N GLN A 18 23.28 2.68 0.07
CA GLN A 18 24.63 3.21 0.32
C GLN A 18 24.74 3.82 1.72
N GLU A 19 23.75 4.61 2.13
CA GLU A 19 23.83 5.43 3.35
C GLU A 19 23.21 4.73 4.57
N HIS A 20 22.35 3.71 4.37
CA HIS A 20 21.55 3.11 5.45
C HIS A 20 21.54 1.57 5.47
N ILE A 21 22.15 0.87 4.49
CA ILE A 21 22.00 -0.59 4.30
C ILE A 21 23.33 -1.38 4.28
N GLY A 22 24.49 -0.71 4.35
CA GLY A 22 25.82 -1.32 4.14
C GLY A 22 26.34 -2.37 5.14
N SER A 23 25.53 -3.06 5.95
CA SER A 23 26.05 -3.86 7.09
C SER A 23 25.84 -5.38 7.03
N GLY A 24 25.42 -5.98 5.91
CA GLY A 24 25.31 -7.46 5.82
C GLY A 24 24.33 -8.11 6.82
N LYS A 25 23.28 -7.39 7.25
CA LYS A 25 22.36 -7.84 8.31
C LYS A 25 21.29 -8.81 7.81
N ALA A 26 21.00 -9.83 8.62
CA ALA A 26 19.86 -10.76 8.49
C ALA A 26 18.47 -10.07 8.58
N SER A 27 18.42 -8.75 8.83
CA SER A 27 17.19 -7.97 8.93
C SER A 27 17.41 -6.49 8.59
N TYR A 28 16.36 -5.80 8.15
CA TYR A 28 16.38 -4.39 7.73
C TYR A 28 15.62 -3.55 8.75
N LYS A 29 16.14 -2.41 9.20
CA LYS A 29 15.43 -1.51 10.15
C LYS A 29 15.17 -0.16 9.50
N CYS A 30 14.08 0.48 9.91
CA CYS A 30 13.78 1.86 9.53
C CYS A 30 14.32 2.81 10.58
N GLU A 31 15.20 3.72 10.15
CA GLU A 31 15.85 4.71 11.01
C GLU A 31 15.26 6.12 10.82
N TRP A 32 14.15 6.23 10.09
CA TRP A 32 13.42 7.50 9.93
C TRP A 32 12.99 8.05 11.29
N GLN A 33 13.34 9.31 11.57
CA GLN A 33 13.03 9.98 12.83
C GLN A 33 11.51 10.08 13.04
N GLY A 34 11.03 9.65 14.20
CA GLY A 34 9.59 9.62 14.49
C GLY A 34 8.82 8.52 13.74
N CYS A 35 9.51 7.53 13.17
CA CYS A 35 8.82 6.41 12.54
C CYS A 35 7.97 5.63 13.58
N PRO A 36 6.65 5.46 13.35
CA PRO A 36 5.75 4.80 14.31
C PRO A 36 6.02 3.30 14.44
N ARG A 37 6.96 2.75 13.65
CA ARG A 37 7.35 1.35 13.67
C ARG A 37 8.37 1.02 14.77
N ASN A 38 8.87 2.03 15.51
CA ASN A 38 9.77 1.87 16.65
C ASN A 38 10.96 0.92 16.37
N GLN A 39 11.64 1.12 15.22
CA GLN A 39 12.77 0.30 14.76
C GLN A 39 12.53 -1.22 14.61
N LYS A 40 11.27 -1.68 14.58
CA LYS A 40 10.98 -3.11 14.37
C LYS A 40 11.55 -3.59 13.02
N PRO A 41 12.36 -4.67 13.04
CA PRO A 41 13.04 -5.13 11.84
C PRO A 41 12.06 -5.73 10.83
N PHE A 42 12.40 -5.58 9.56
CA PHE A 42 11.84 -6.30 8.45
C PHE A 42 12.72 -7.50 8.15
N THR A 43 12.10 -8.66 7.96
CA THR A 43 12.78 -9.88 7.55
C THR A 43 13.02 -9.97 6.04
N LYS A 44 12.35 -9.11 5.25
CA LYS A 44 12.46 -9.10 3.78
C LYS A 44 12.74 -7.69 3.27
N ARG A 45 13.71 -7.56 2.36
CA ARG A 45 14.12 -6.29 1.74
C ARG A 45 12.94 -5.54 1.13
N HIS A 46 12.11 -6.23 0.33
CA HIS A 46 10.96 -5.62 -0.32
C HIS A 46 9.91 -5.05 0.66
N LYS A 47 9.84 -5.57 1.89
CA LYS A 47 8.90 -5.05 2.92
C LYS A 47 9.41 -3.73 3.50
N MET A 48 10.70 -3.66 3.84
CA MET A 48 11.35 -2.43 4.27
C MET A 48 11.20 -1.35 3.20
N TYR A 49 11.53 -1.73 1.98
CA TYR A 49 11.45 -0.87 0.82
C TYR A 49 10.02 -0.32 0.56
N ASN A 50 8.99 -1.18 0.59
CA ASN A 50 7.60 -0.72 0.49
C ASN A 50 7.19 0.20 1.66
N HIS A 51 7.73 -0.02 2.86
CA HIS A 51 7.50 0.85 4.01
C HIS A 51 8.10 2.23 3.80
N MET A 52 9.29 2.35 3.21
CA MET A 52 9.91 3.66 2.99
C MET A 52 9.08 4.60 2.12
N ARG A 53 8.25 4.06 1.21
CA ARG A 53 7.28 4.86 0.45
C ARG A 53 6.24 5.59 1.32
N THR A 54 6.02 5.17 2.57
CA THR A 54 5.12 5.90 3.49
C THR A 54 5.73 7.20 3.98
N HIS A 55 7.07 7.30 3.96
CA HIS A 55 7.79 8.51 4.36
C HIS A 55 8.00 9.44 3.17
N THR A 56 8.37 8.89 2.01
CA THR A 56 8.67 9.70 0.81
C THR A 56 7.43 10.12 0.03
N GLY A 57 6.29 9.45 0.25
CA GLY A 57 5.05 9.71 -0.49
C GLY A 57 5.05 9.22 -1.94
N GLU A 58 6.09 8.49 -2.37
CA GLU A 58 6.23 8.03 -3.75
C GLU A 58 5.11 7.07 -4.16
N ARG A 59 4.59 7.28 -5.38
CA ARG A 59 3.48 6.53 -5.96
C ARG A 59 3.82 6.10 -7.40
N PRO A 60 4.66 5.06 -7.58
CA PRO A 60 5.13 4.68 -8.91
C PRO A 60 4.07 3.97 -9.76
N PHE A 61 2.99 3.47 -9.14
CA PHE A 61 1.97 2.69 -9.86
C PHE A 61 0.84 3.60 -10.31
N GLN A 62 0.85 4.00 -11.59
CA GLN A 62 -0.19 4.82 -12.19
C GLN A 62 -1.37 3.97 -12.67
N CYS A 63 -2.59 4.51 -12.51
CA CYS A 63 -3.79 3.93 -13.08
C CYS A 63 -3.69 3.92 -14.61
N PRO A 64 -3.94 2.78 -15.28
CA PRO A 64 -3.87 2.69 -16.73
C PRO A 64 -5.07 3.36 -17.43
N VAL A 65 -6.11 3.78 -16.70
CA VAL A 65 -7.27 4.48 -17.26
C VAL A 65 -6.89 5.93 -17.55
N PRO A 66 -6.94 6.39 -18.82
CA PRO A 66 -6.42 7.69 -19.25
C PRO A 66 -6.91 8.87 -18.41
N ASP A 67 -8.22 8.98 -18.18
CA ASP A 67 -8.83 10.11 -17.46
C ASP A 67 -8.74 10.00 -15.92
N CYS A 68 -8.15 8.92 -15.39
CA CYS A 68 -8.11 8.71 -13.95
C CYS A 68 -6.96 9.46 -13.28
N GLY A 69 -5.76 9.45 -13.88
CA GLY A 69 -4.55 10.10 -13.35
C GLY A 69 -4.06 9.62 -11.97
N LYS A 70 -4.79 8.74 -11.27
CA LYS A 70 -4.46 8.32 -9.91
C LYS A 70 -3.21 7.46 -9.86
N LYS A 71 -2.39 7.70 -8.82
CA LYS A 71 -1.16 6.96 -8.56
C LYS A 71 -1.18 6.31 -7.18
N PHE A 72 -0.54 5.14 -7.07
CA PHE A 72 -0.52 4.30 -5.88
C PHE A 72 0.92 3.95 -5.49
N SER A 73 1.15 3.78 -4.18
CA SER A 73 2.45 3.39 -3.62
C SER A 73 2.69 1.88 -3.67
N ARG A 74 1.67 1.08 -4.00
CA ARG A 74 1.76 -0.39 -4.06
C ARG A 74 0.95 -0.97 -5.22
N PRO A 75 1.40 -2.10 -5.82
CA PRO A 75 0.74 -2.69 -6.98
C PRO A 75 -0.61 -3.33 -6.62
N ASP A 76 -0.73 -3.94 -5.44
CA ASP A 76 -2.00 -4.49 -4.93
C ASP A 76 -3.07 -3.42 -4.75
N SER A 77 -2.65 -2.21 -4.35
CA SER A 77 -3.53 -1.05 -4.20
C SER A 77 -4.01 -0.53 -5.56
N LEU A 78 -3.11 -0.47 -6.55
CA LEU A 78 -3.50 -0.17 -7.94
C LEU A 78 -4.47 -1.22 -8.49
N ALA A 79 -4.15 -2.50 -8.37
CA ALA A 79 -5.02 -3.58 -8.86
C ALA A 79 -6.42 -3.53 -8.23
N THR A 80 -6.49 -3.22 -6.94
CA THR A 80 -7.75 -3.03 -6.21
C THR A 80 -8.52 -1.81 -6.70
N HIS A 81 -7.81 -0.72 -7.00
CA HIS A 81 -8.41 0.48 -7.57
C HIS A 81 -8.93 0.26 -9.00
N VAL A 82 -8.22 -0.46 -9.86
CA VAL A 82 -8.66 -0.69 -11.24
C VAL A 82 -10.04 -1.37 -11.30
N LYS A 83 -10.36 -2.24 -10.33
CA LYS A 83 -11.69 -2.86 -10.19
C LYS A 83 -12.82 -1.84 -9.95
N THR A 84 -12.53 -0.62 -9.52
CA THR A 84 -13.57 0.41 -9.36
C THR A 84 -14.01 1.00 -10.71
N HIS A 85 -13.20 0.85 -11.76
CA HIS A 85 -13.54 1.30 -13.11
C HIS A 85 -14.44 0.32 -13.86
N SER A 86 -14.51 -0.95 -13.44
CA SER A 86 -15.20 -2.00 -14.20
C SER A 86 -16.73 -2.02 -14.05
N ASN A 87 -17.36 -1.09 -13.30
CA ASN A 87 -18.79 -1.05 -12.94
C ASN A 87 -19.40 -2.34 -12.35
N ILE A 88 -18.68 -3.45 -12.36
CA ILE A 88 -19.07 -4.75 -11.84
C ILE A 88 -18.68 -4.81 -10.36
N ARG A 89 -19.65 -5.15 -9.52
CA ARG A 89 -19.48 -5.33 -8.07
C ARG A 89 -19.62 -6.82 -7.74
N PRO A 90 -18.54 -7.62 -7.86
CA PRO A 90 -18.66 -9.08 -7.80
C PRO A 90 -18.99 -9.60 -6.40
N TYR A 91 -18.92 -8.77 -5.35
CA TYR A 91 -19.15 -9.19 -3.98
C TYR A 91 -20.54 -8.74 -3.52
N ILE A 92 -21.53 -9.63 -3.64
CA ILE A 92 -22.92 -9.39 -3.27
C ILE A 92 -23.15 -9.79 -1.80
N CYS A 93 -23.96 -9.01 -1.08
CA CYS A 93 -24.36 -9.31 0.29
C CYS A 93 -25.19 -10.60 0.34
N PRO A 94 -24.81 -11.59 1.16
CA PRO A 94 -25.55 -12.85 1.27
C PRO A 94 -26.82 -12.74 2.13
N VAL A 95 -27.04 -11.60 2.82
CA VAL A 95 -28.21 -11.41 3.69
C VAL A 95 -29.46 -11.21 2.83
N PRO A 96 -30.52 -12.04 3.02
CA PRO A 96 -31.77 -11.92 2.28
C PRO A 96 -32.38 -10.51 2.39
N GLY A 97 -32.90 -9.98 1.29
CA GLY A 97 -33.48 -8.63 1.24
C GLY A 97 -32.47 -7.47 1.22
N CYS A 98 -31.17 -7.71 1.39
CA CYS A 98 -30.18 -6.63 1.38
C CYS A 98 -29.78 -6.15 -0.02
N GLY A 99 -29.44 -7.09 -0.93
CA GLY A 99 -29.11 -6.79 -2.34
C GLY A 99 -27.87 -5.93 -2.61
N LYS A 100 -27.16 -5.45 -1.57
CA LYS A 100 -25.99 -4.56 -1.73
C LYS A 100 -24.79 -5.30 -2.32
N ALA A 101 -24.10 -4.66 -3.26
CA ALA A 101 -22.90 -5.20 -3.90
C ALA A 101 -21.68 -4.29 -3.77
N TYR A 102 -20.50 -4.90 -3.72
CA TYR A 102 -19.22 -4.22 -3.48
C TYR A 102 -18.16 -4.61 -4.51
N TYR A 103 -17.23 -3.69 -4.77
CA TYR A 103 -16.03 -3.95 -5.60
C TYR A 103 -14.97 -4.78 -4.86
N HIS A 104 -15.06 -4.86 -3.53
CA HIS A 104 -14.03 -5.50 -2.68
C HIS A 104 -14.65 -6.38 -1.59
N SER A 105 -14.09 -7.58 -1.37
CA SER A 105 -14.54 -8.51 -0.33
C SER A 105 -14.42 -7.94 1.09
N ARG A 106 -13.39 -7.13 1.36
CA ARG A 106 -13.23 -6.45 2.66
C ARG A 106 -14.38 -5.49 2.96
N SER A 107 -14.88 -4.80 1.93
CA SER A 107 -16.00 -3.87 2.06
C SER A 107 -17.29 -4.63 2.34
N LEU A 108 -17.54 -5.73 1.62
CA LEU A 108 -18.63 -6.65 1.90
C LEU A 108 -18.56 -7.18 3.34
N ARG A 109 -17.41 -7.69 3.77
CA ARG A 109 -17.24 -8.24 5.13
C ARG A 109 -17.56 -7.21 6.22
N LYS A 110 -17.13 -5.96 6.06
CA LYS A 110 -17.47 -4.87 6.99
C LYS A 110 -18.97 -4.61 7.05
N HIS A 111 -19.62 -4.64 5.89
CA HIS A 111 -21.07 -4.46 5.80
C HIS A 111 -21.83 -5.62 6.46
N VAL A 112 -21.44 -6.87 6.16
CA VAL A 112 -22.10 -8.07 6.72
C VAL A 112 -22.03 -8.12 8.24
N LYS A 113 -20.89 -7.72 8.83
CA LYS A 113 -20.79 -7.56 10.29
C LYS A 113 -21.83 -6.62 10.89
N GLY A 114 -22.31 -5.64 10.12
CA GLY A 114 -23.38 -4.74 10.55
C GLY A 114 -24.73 -5.44 10.73
N HIS A 115 -25.00 -6.49 9.95
CA HIS A 115 -26.22 -7.29 10.08
C HIS A 115 -26.16 -8.27 11.26
N GLU A 116 -24.96 -8.62 11.74
CA GLU A 116 -24.78 -9.49 12.92
C GLU A 116 -24.96 -8.73 14.24
N MET A 117 -25.04 -7.39 14.19
CA MET A 117 -25.21 -6.51 15.36
C MET A 117 -26.64 -5.99 15.51
N THR A 118 -27.56 -6.46 14.66
CA THR A 118 -29.00 -6.13 14.65
C THR A 118 -29.79 -7.41 14.74
#